data_AF-A0A7Z0NI37-F1
#
_entry.id   AF-A0A7Z0NI37-F1
#
_cell.length_a   1.000
_cell.length_b   1.000
_cell.length_c   1.000
_cell.angle_alpha   90.00
_cell.angle_beta   90.00
_cell.angle_gamma   90.00
#
_symmetry.space_group_name_H-M   'P 1'
#
loop_
_entity.id
_entity.type
_entity.pdbx_description
1 polymer ?
#
loop_
_entity_poly.entity_id
_entity_poly.type
_entity_poly.pdbx_seq_one_letter_code
_entity_poly.pdbx_strand_id
1 'polypeptide(L)'
;MSHPQQESSRLPTLSRQELALIAVTMVWGGTFLAVQIALTASGPLFFVALRFATAALLAALISFKVLRVLTLRELWAGASIGVCIFFGYALQTYGLQTISSSKSAFITAMYVPMVPLLQWCVLKRPPSLMSWIGVTLAFVGLVLLTGPDAGTLELGKGELLTLIGALSIAVEIILISRFAGTVDSRRVTVVQLACTSLLALLGMPMTGEPIPSFSWLLVGIATAMGLASALIQLTMNWAQKSVSPTRATVIYAGEPVWAGIIGRIAGERLPGLALLGGALIVAGVIVSELKFRVRRGRRAKD
;
A
#
# COMPACT_ATOMS: atom_id res chain seq x y z
N MET A 1 43.74 25.90 16.36
CA MET A 1 42.99 24.82 17.05
C MET A 1 41.52 24.99 16.72
N SER A 2 41.02 24.26 15.71
CA SER A 2 39.61 24.30 15.29
C SER A 2 38.85 23.18 16.00
N HIS A 3 37.94 23.54 16.89
CA HIS A 3 37.01 22.61 17.52
C HIS A 3 36.18 21.89 16.46
N PRO A 4 36.13 20.54 16.43
CA PRO A 4 35.12 19.83 15.68
C PRO A 4 33.77 20.08 16.36
N GLN A 5 32.86 20.76 15.67
CA GLN A 5 31.48 20.91 16.12
C GLN A 5 30.89 19.51 16.36
N GLN A 6 30.52 19.23 17.62
CA GLN A 6 29.64 18.12 17.98
C GLN A 6 28.29 18.33 17.29
N GLU A 7 28.12 17.74 16.11
CA GLU A 7 26.79 17.60 15.51
C GLU A 7 26.01 16.57 16.32
N SER A 8 25.12 17.06 17.17
CA SER A 8 24.12 16.28 17.89
C SER A 8 23.43 15.29 16.93
N SER A 9 23.41 14.01 17.29
CA SER A 9 22.52 13.02 16.70
C SER A 9 21.06 13.46 16.93
N ARG A 10 20.52 14.28 16.03
CA ARG A 10 19.10 14.65 16.08
C ARG A 10 18.32 13.36 15.86
N LEU A 11 17.43 13.05 16.80
CA LEU A 11 16.43 11.99 16.63
C LEU A 11 15.77 12.18 15.25
N PRO A 12 15.56 11.12 14.46
CA PRO A 12 14.91 11.26 13.17
C PRO A 12 13.50 11.83 13.39
N THR A 13 13.26 13.03 12.90
CA THR A 13 11.93 13.65 12.92
C THR A 13 11.20 13.25 11.65
N LEU A 14 10.04 12.60 11.78
CA LEU A 14 9.19 12.20 10.66
C LEU A 14 8.86 13.42 9.78
N SER A 15 9.02 13.28 8.47
CA SER A 15 8.63 14.30 7.50
C SER A 15 7.12 14.43 7.38
N ARG A 16 6.63 15.54 6.80
CA ARG A 16 5.20 15.74 6.53
C ARG A 16 4.63 14.64 5.62
N GLN A 17 5.43 14.15 4.69
CA GLN A 17 5.07 13.07 3.77
C GLN A 17 4.93 11.75 4.52
N GLU A 18 5.86 11.43 5.42
CA GLU A 18 5.80 10.21 6.24
C GLU A 18 4.61 10.25 7.19
N LEU A 19 4.34 11.40 7.84
CA LEU A 19 3.14 11.59 8.65
C LEU A 19 1.85 11.42 7.84
N ALA A 20 1.80 11.94 6.62
CA ALA A 20 0.66 11.74 5.73
C ALA A 20 0.49 10.27 5.32
N LEU A 21 1.59 9.54 5.07
CA LEU A 21 1.55 8.12 4.80
C LEU A 21 1.03 7.32 6.01
N ILE A 22 1.51 7.62 7.22
CA ILE A 22 0.97 7.02 8.45
C ILE A 22 -0.53 7.30 8.57
N ALA A 23 -0.97 8.53 8.28
CA ALA A 23 -2.38 8.88 8.36
C ALA A 23 -3.26 8.08 7.39
N VAL A 24 -2.82 7.86 6.14
CA VAL A 24 -3.59 7.06 5.19
C VAL A 24 -3.58 5.57 5.50
N THR A 25 -2.56 5.05 6.20
CA THR A 25 -2.59 3.64 6.67
C THR A 25 -3.70 3.37 7.68
N MET A 26 -4.10 4.37 8.48
CA MET A 26 -5.28 4.28 9.35
C MET A 26 -6.56 4.05 8.56
N VAL A 27 -6.70 4.76 7.44
CA VAL A 27 -7.86 4.65 6.55
C VAL A 27 -7.85 3.29 5.84
N TRP A 28 -6.67 2.82 5.43
CA TRP A 28 -6.52 1.59 4.65
C TRP A 28 -6.88 0.33 5.46
N GLY A 29 -6.50 0.28 6.74
CA GLY A 29 -6.74 -0.87 7.61
C GLY A 29 -8.23 -1.22 7.79
N GLY A 30 -9.14 -0.23 7.66
CA GLY A 30 -10.58 -0.45 7.73
C GLY A 30 -11.22 -0.97 6.43
N THR A 31 -10.48 -1.03 5.32
CA THR A 31 -11.09 -1.25 4.00
C THR A 31 -11.46 -2.72 3.71
N PHE A 32 -10.77 -3.69 4.30
CA PHE A 32 -11.01 -5.13 4.02
C PHE A 32 -12.40 -5.57 4.45
N LEU A 33 -12.83 -5.14 5.65
CA LEU A 33 -14.17 -5.44 6.14
C LEU A 33 -15.24 -4.82 5.23
N ALA A 34 -15.05 -3.56 4.83
CA ALA A 34 -15.97 -2.88 3.91
C ALA A 34 -16.05 -3.59 2.54
N VAL A 35 -14.93 -4.08 2.01
CA VAL A 35 -14.91 -4.85 0.75
C VAL A 35 -15.70 -6.15 0.92
N GLN A 36 -15.51 -6.88 2.02
CA GLN A 36 -16.23 -8.14 2.26
C GLN A 36 -17.74 -7.92 2.37
N ILE A 37 -18.19 -6.83 3.00
CA ILE A 37 -19.60 -6.43 3.04
C ILE A 37 -20.10 -6.04 1.64
N ALA A 38 -19.31 -5.32 0.84
CA ALA A 38 -19.71 -4.97 -0.52
C ALA A 38 -19.93 -6.21 -1.41
N LEU A 39 -19.13 -7.25 -1.20
CA LEU A 39 -19.24 -8.51 -1.94
C LEU A 39 -20.53 -9.29 -1.65
N THR A 40 -21.31 -8.93 -0.63
CA THR A 40 -22.65 -9.50 -0.44
C THR A 40 -23.69 -8.89 -1.39
N ALA A 41 -23.39 -7.75 -2.02
CA ALA A 41 -24.29 -7.02 -2.90
C ALA A 41 -23.80 -6.91 -4.36
N SER A 42 -22.54 -7.27 -4.64
CA SER A 42 -21.95 -7.20 -5.98
C SER A 42 -20.83 -8.22 -6.18
N GLY A 43 -20.53 -8.53 -7.45
CA GLY A 43 -19.33 -9.29 -7.76
C GLY A 43 -18.02 -8.47 -7.61
N PRO A 44 -16.87 -9.16 -7.65
CA PRO A 44 -15.56 -8.54 -7.43
C PRO A 44 -15.21 -7.44 -8.42
N LEU A 45 -15.36 -7.68 -9.72
CA LEU A 45 -14.93 -6.73 -10.74
C LEU A 45 -15.85 -5.53 -10.82
N PHE A 46 -17.16 -5.71 -10.66
CA PHE A 46 -18.10 -4.60 -10.60
C PHE A 46 -17.81 -3.69 -9.40
N PHE A 47 -17.53 -4.27 -8.22
CA PHE A 47 -17.18 -3.49 -7.05
C PHE A 47 -15.89 -2.70 -7.24
N VAL A 48 -14.82 -3.35 -7.75
CA VAL A 48 -13.55 -2.68 -8.06
C VAL A 48 -13.78 -1.56 -9.07
N ALA A 49 -14.51 -1.83 -10.15
CA ALA A 49 -14.86 -0.83 -11.15
C ALA A 49 -15.53 0.40 -10.53
N LEU A 50 -16.57 0.21 -9.72
CA LEU A 50 -17.33 1.29 -9.10
C LEU A 50 -16.52 2.08 -8.06
N ARG A 51 -15.76 1.37 -7.21
CA ARG A 51 -14.82 1.96 -6.24
C ARG A 51 -13.82 2.89 -6.94
N PHE A 52 -13.17 2.39 -7.98
CA PHE A 52 -12.13 3.15 -8.69
C PHE A 52 -12.70 4.19 -9.65
N ALA A 53 -13.91 4.00 -10.19
CA ALA A 53 -14.63 5.04 -10.93
C ALA A 53 -14.89 6.24 -10.01
N THR A 54 -15.42 5.98 -8.82
CA THR A 54 -15.68 7.03 -7.82
C THR A 54 -14.39 7.72 -7.41
N ALA A 55 -13.32 6.97 -7.16
CA ALA A 55 -12.01 7.53 -6.85
C ALA A 55 -11.47 8.41 -7.98
N ALA A 56 -11.58 7.95 -9.24
CA ALA A 56 -11.12 8.69 -10.42
C ALA A 56 -11.90 10.00 -10.60
N LEU A 57 -13.24 9.96 -10.44
CA LEU A 57 -14.09 11.14 -10.52
C LEU A 57 -13.74 12.18 -9.45
N LEU A 58 -13.58 11.74 -8.19
CA LEU A 58 -13.21 12.62 -7.07
C LEU A 58 -11.81 13.21 -7.28
N ALA A 59 -10.83 12.39 -7.64
CA ALA A 59 -9.47 12.86 -7.93
C ALA A 59 -9.46 13.84 -9.12
N ALA A 60 -10.27 13.60 -10.15
CA ALA A 60 -10.40 14.48 -11.31
C ALA A 60 -11.04 15.82 -10.94
N LEU A 61 -12.06 15.82 -10.09
CA LEU A 61 -12.71 17.04 -9.62
C LEU A 61 -11.73 17.92 -8.82
N ILE A 62 -10.96 17.31 -7.91
CA ILE A 62 -9.92 18.02 -7.13
C ILE A 62 -8.79 18.53 -8.02
N SER A 63 -8.51 17.82 -9.12
CA SER A 63 -7.34 18.06 -9.99
C SER A 63 -7.69 18.72 -11.34
N PHE A 64 -8.94 19.15 -11.53
CA PHE A 64 -9.49 19.52 -12.84
C PHE A 64 -8.67 20.57 -13.58
N LYS A 65 -8.18 21.60 -12.87
CA LYS A 65 -7.34 22.66 -13.46
C LYS A 65 -6.03 22.12 -14.02
N VAL A 66 -5.45 21.14 -13.34
CA VAL A 66 -4.14 20.58 -13.68
C VAL A 66 -4.26 19.58 -14.83
N LEU A 67 -5.39 18.89 -14.98
CA LEU A 67 -5.64 17.91 -16.04
C LEU A 67 -5.64 18.48 -17.46
N ARG A 68 -5.84 19.79 -17.63
CA ARG A 68 -5.85 20.45 -18.95
C ARG A 68 -4.55 20.32 -19.74
N VAL A 69 -3.45 19.97 -19.07
CA VAL A 69 -2.10 19.87 -19.64
C VAL A 69 -1.53 18.46 -19.47
N LEU A 70 -2.41 17.45 -19.49
CA LEU A 70 -2.02 16.03 -19.39
C LEU A 70 -1.06 15.65 -20.53
N THR A 71 0.07 15.06 -20.16
CA THR A 71 1.11 14.64 -21.10
C THR A 71 1.00 13.14 -21.42
N LEU A 72 1.53 12.72 -22.57
CA LEU A 72 1.63 11.29 -22.91
C LEU A 72 2.45 10.49 -21.90
N ARG A 73 3.47 11.11 -21.29
CA ARG A 73 4.27 10.47 -20.24
C ARG A 73 3.42 10.17 -19.00
N GLU A 74 2.56 11.11 -18.61
CA GLU A 74 1.63 10.93 -17.49
C GLU A 74 0.54 9.89 -17.82
N LEU A 75 0.10 9.84 -19.08
CA LEU A 75 -0.83 8.80 -19.54
C LEU A 75 -0.19 7.40 -19.43
N TRP A 76 1.04 7.24 -19.93
CA TRP A 76 1.76 5.97 -19.82
C TRP A 76 2.09 5.58 -18.38
N ALA A 77 2.59 6.52 -17.57
CA ALA A 77 2.88 6.28 -16.17
C ALA A 77 1.61 5.88 -15.39
N GLY A 78 0.53 6.65 -15.57
CA GLY A 78 -0.75 6.36 -14.94
C GLY A 78 -1.34 5.03 -15.38
N ALA A 79 -1.33 4.71 -16.68
CA ALA A 79 -1.85 3.44 -17.18
C ALA A 79 -1.06 2.24 -16.64
N SER A 80 0.28 2.31 -16.64
CA SER A 80 1.11 1.22 -16.14
C SER A 80 0.96 1.01 -14.62
N ILE A 81 0.82 2.09 -13.84
CA ILE A 81 0.46 1.99 -12.41
C ILE A 81 -0.97 1.45 -12.24
N GLY A 82 -1.91 1.91 -13.06
CA GLY A 82 -3.32 1.51 -13.02
C GLY A 82 -3.56 0.04 -13.33
N VAL A 83 -2.75 -0.56 -14.20
CA VAL A 83 -2.71 -2.01 -14.46
C VAL A 83 -2.30 -2.77 -13.20
N CYS A 84 -1.26 -2.32 -12.50
CA CYS A 84 -0.84 -2.94 -11.24
C CYS A 84 -1.90 -2.83 -10.15
N ILE A 85 -2.53 -1.65 -10.00
CA ILE A 85 -3.66 -1.46 -9.08
C ILE A 85 -4.82 -2.41 -9.45
N PHE A 86 -5.15 -2.53 -10.74
CA PHE A 86 -6.21 -3.43 -11.21
C PHE A 86 -5.94 -4.87 -10.80
N PHE A 87 -4.78 -5.43 -11.13
CA PHE A 87 -4.46 -6.81 -10.74
C PHE A 87 -4.39 -6.96 -9.22
N GLY A 88 -3.80 -6.00 -8.51
CA GLY A 88 -3.73 -5.99 -7.05
C GLY A 88 -5.10 -6.11 -6.40
N TYR A 89 -6.00 -5.19 -6.72
CA TYR A 89 -7.32 -5.12 -6.12
C TYR A 89 -8.28 -6.19 -6.67
N ALA A 90 -8.25 -6.53 -7.96
CA ALA A 90 -9.12 -7.56 -8.51
C ALA A 90 -8.79 -8.93 -7.91
N LEU A 91 -7.52 -9.34 -7.91
CA LEU A 91 -7.10 -10.64 -7.38
C LEU A 91 -7.33 -10.73 -5.86
N GLN A 92 -7.06 -9.66 -5.11
CA GLN A 92 -7.38 -9.58 -3.69
C GLN A 92 -8.90 -9.72 -3.44
N THR A 93 -9.72 -9.02 -4.23
CA THR A 93 -11.19 -9.05 -4.07
C THR A 93 -11.76 -10.42 -4.40
N TYR A 94 -11.22 -11.11 -5.42
CA TYR A 94 -11.55 -12.52 -5.67
C TYR A 94 -11.08 -13.44 -4.52
N GLY A 95 -9.89 -13.17 -3.95
CA GLY A 95 -9.39 -13.88 -2.79
C GLY A 95 -10.35 -13.81 -1.60
N LEU A 96 -10.84 -12.60 -1.29
CA LEU A 96 -11.78 -12.32 -0.20
C LEU A 96 -13.13 -13.07 -0.29
N GLN A 97 -13.46 -13.68 -1.43
CA GLN A 97 -14.63 -14.55 -1.53
C GLN A 97 -14.43 -15.90 -0.82
N THR A 98 -13.19 -16.33 -0.62
CA THR A 98 -12.85 -17.67 -0.10
C THR A 98 -12.01 -17.63 1.18
N ILE A 99 -11.41 -16.49 1.52
CA ILE A 99 -10.65 -16.30 2.76
C ILE A 99 -11.20 -15.16 3.60
N SER A 100 -10.90 -15.17 4.90
CA SER A 100 -11.30 -14.09 5.80
C SER A 100 -10.57 -12.78 5.48
N SER A 101 -11.19 -11.65 5.83
CA SER A 101 -10.59 -10.31 5.72
C SER A 101 -9.25 -10.21 6.43
N SER A 102 -9.12 -10.77 7.62
CA SER A 102 -7.88 -10.79 8.40
C SER A 102 -6.77 -11.59 7.70
N LYS A 103 -7.08 -12.76 7.13
CA LYS A 103 -6.12 -13.56 6.36
C LYS A 103 -5.69 -12.82 5.08
N SER A 104 -6.63 -12.21 4.36
CA SER A 104 -6.33 -11.42 3.17
C SER A 104 -5.45 -10.20 3.47
N ALA A 105 -5.72 -9.49 4.57
CA ALA A 105 -4.89 -8.37 5.01
C ALA A 105 -3.45 -8.80 5.32
N PHE A 106 -3.27 -9.92 6.04
CA PHE A 106 -1.94 -10.48 6.32
C PHE A 106 -1.17 -10.82 5.03
N ILE A 107 -1.81 -11.55 4.10
CA ILE A 107 -1.18 -11.94 2.83
C ILE A 107 -0.88 -10.71 1.98
N THR A 108 -1.76 -9.70 1.99
CA THR A 108 -1.52 -8.44 1.28
C THR A 108 -0.28 -7.75 1.83
N ALA A 109 -0.10 -7.69 3.15
CA ALA A 109 1.07 -7.08 3.78
C ALA A 109 2.40 -7.80 3.47
N MET A 110 2.39 -8.94 2.75
CA MET A 110 3.59 -9.52 2.14
C MET A 110 4.23 -8.58 1.10
N TYR A 111 3.54 -7.54 0.61
CA TYR A 111 4.18 -6.51 -0.19
C TYR A 111 5.34 -5.82 0.56
N VAL A 112 5.31 -5.80 1.91
CA VAL A 112 6.31 -5.13 2.76
C VAL A 112 7.72 -5.68 2.54
N PRO A 113 7.97 -7.00 2.66
CA PRO A 113 9.25 -7.60 2.28
C PRO A 113 9.45 -7.72 0.77
N MET A 114 8.38 -7.81 -0.04
CA MET A 114 8.51 -7.94 -1.50
C MET A 114 9.07 -6.69 -2.16
N VAL A 115 8.66 -5.48 -1.76
CA VAL A 115 9.14 -4.24 -2.39
C VAL A 115 10.67 -4.06 -2.32
N PRO A 116 11.35 -4.16 -1.16
CA PRO A 116 12.80 -4.02 -1.11
C PRO A 116 13.52 -5.12 -1.91
N LEU A 117 12.97 -6.34 -1.94
CA LEU A 117 13.48 -7.44 -2.76
C LEU A 117 13.37 -7.15 -4.26
N LEU A 118 12.17 -6.79 -4.73
CA LEU A 118 11.92 -6.44 -6.12
C LEU A 118 12.71 -5.20 -6.54
N GLN A 119 12.80 -4.20 -5.66
CA GLN A 119 13.59 -3.00 -5.88
C GLN A 119 15.07 -3.37 -6.06
N TRP A 120 15.60 -4.30 -5.25
CA TRP A 120 16.97 -4.81 -5.42
C TRP A 120 17.14 -5.55 -6.75
N CYS A 121 16.20 -6.45 -7.09
CA CYS A 121 16.24 -7.20 -8.34
C CYS A 121 16.24 -6.28 -9.57
N VAL A 122 15.42 -5.21 -9.56
CA VAL A 122 15.27 -4.29 -10.69
C VAL A 122 16.40 -3.25 -10.73
N LEU A 123 16.74 -2.62 -9.60
CA LEU A 123 17.73 -1.54 -9.55
C LEU A 123 19.17 -2.06 -9.38
N LYS A 124 19.35 -3.34 -9.09
CA LYS A 124 20.64 -3.99 -8.78
C LYS A 124 21.43 -3.29 -7.67
N ARG A 125 20.75 -2.51 -6.82
CA ARG A 125 21.33 -1.81 -5.66
C ARG A 125 20.68 -2.36 -4.40
N PRO A 126 21.44 -3.01 -3.51
CA PRO A 126 20.87 -3.58 -2.31
C PRO A 126 20.33 -2.48 -1.38
N PRO A 127 19.20 -2.71 -0.69
CA PRO A 127 18.74 -1.86 0.40
C PRO A 127 19.83 -1.71 1.47
N SER A 128 19.81 -0.60 2.21
CA SER A 128 20.74 -0.42 3.32
C SER A 128 20.52 -1.48 4.40
N LEU A 129 21.56 -1.79 5.20
CA LEU A 129 21.44 -2.75 6.31
C LEU A 129 20.28 -2.39 7.26
N MET A 130 20.11 -1.10 7.56
CA MET A 130 19.03 -0.62 8.43
C MET A 130 17.65 -0.80 7.78
N SER A 131 17.56 -0.66 6.47
CA SER A 131 16.33 -0.97 5.72
C SER A 131 16.01 -2.47 5.80
N TRP A 132 17.01 -3.34 5.67
CA TRP A 132 16.82 -4.79 5.84
C TRP A 132 16.35 -5.15 7.25
N ILE A 133 17.00 -4.61 8.29
CA ILE A 133 16.58 -4.83 9.68
C ILE A 133 15.15 -4.33 9.88
N GLY A 134 14.82 -3.13 9.38
CA GLY A 134 13.47 -2.57 9.49
C GLY A 134 12.40 -3.44 8.82
N VAL A 135 12.70 -3.97 7.63
CA VAL A 135 11.83 -4.91 6.90
C VAL A 135 11.67 -6.22 7.65
N THR A 136 12.75 -6.79 8.19
CA THR A 136 12.69 -8.01 9.00
C THR A 136 11.86 -7.80 10.27
N LEU A 137 12.05 -6.68 10.97
CA LEU A 137 11.25 -6.34 12.15
C LEU A 137 9.77 -6.18 11.81
N ALA A 138 9.46 -5.44 10.74
CA ALA A 138 8.08 -5.25 10.29
C ALA A 138 7.42 -6.57 9.87
N PHE A 139 8.17 -7.45 9.19
CA PHE A 139 7.68 -8.75 8.76
C PHE A 139 7.43 -9.70 9.94
N VAL A 140 8.39 -9.82 10.87
CA VAL A 140 8.20 -10.61 12.09
C VAL A 140 7.04 -10.06 12.91
N GLY A 141 6.95 -8.72 13.01
CA GLY A 141 5.85 -8.06 13.68
C GLY A 141 4.49 -8.40 13.07
N LEU A 142 4.40 -8.40 11.74
CA LEU A 142 3.22 -8.80 10.99
C LEU A 142 2.82 -10.27 11.28
N VAL A 143 3.79 -11.20 11.29
CA VAL A 143 3.54 -12.61 11.63
C VAL A 143 2.99 -12.77 13.05
N LEU A 144 3.58 -12.08 14.03
CA LEU A 144 3.10 -12.11 15.41
C LEU A 144 1.73 -11.46 15.58
N LEU A 145 1.46 -10.40 14.81
CA LEU A 145 0.20 -9.66 14.83
C LEU A 145 -0.97 -10.50 14.33
N THR A 146 -0.74 -11.35 13.33
CA THR A 146 -1.74 -12.27 12.78
C THR A 146 -1.95 -13.52 13.63
N GLY A 147 -0.99 -13.88 14.49
CA GLY A 147 -1.16 -14.96 15.47
C GLY A 147 -0.98 -16.37 14.87
N PRO A 148 -1.43 -17.43 15.58
CA PRO A 148 -1.18 -18.83 15.18
C PRO A 148 -1.71 -19.20 13.79
N ASP A 149 -2.79 -18.54 13.34
CA ASP A 149 -3.39 -18.73 12.02
C ASP A 149 -2.50 -18.19 10.88
N ALA A 150 -1.47 -17.38 11.19
CA ALA A 150 -0.46 -16.97 10.22
C ALA A 150 0.39 -18.16 9.73
N GLY A 151 0.55 -19.20 10.57
CA GLY A 151 1.36 -20.38 10.28
C GLY A 151 0.62 -21.45 9.46
N THR A 152 -0.71 -21.43 9.45
CA THR A 152 -1.54 -22.34 8.62
C THR A 152 -1.75 -21.74 7.23
N LEU A 153 -0.65 -21.41 6.54
CA LEU A 153 -0.64 -21.07 5.13
C LEU A 153 -0.92 -22.33 4.30
N GLU A 154 -2.15 -22.83 4.38
CA GLU A 154 -2.68 -23.69 3.34
C GLU A 154 -2.80 -22.82 2.10
N LEU A 155 -1.97 -23.08 1.09
CA LEU A 155 -1.97 -22.33 -0.17
C LEU A 155 -3.20 -22.71 -1.00
N GLY A 156 -4.37 -22.29 -0.52
CA GLY A 156 -5.63 -22.35 -1.25
C GLY A 156 -5.68 -21.33 -2.38
N LYS A 157 -6.76 -21.40 -3.16
CA LYS A 157 -6.98 -20.50 -4.29
C LYS A 157 -7.03 -19.03 -3.85
N GLY A 158 -7.72 -18.72 -2.74
CA GLY A 158 -7.87 -17.35 -2.25
C GLY A 158 -6.57 -16.76 -1.73
N GLU A 159 -5.77 -17.56 -1.03
CA GLU A 159 -4.43 -17.19 -0.56
C GLU A 159 -3.52 -16.88 -1.74
N LEU A 160 -3.49 -17.74 -2.76
CA LEU A 160 -2.65 -17.53 -3.95
C LEU A 160 -3.05 -16.28 -4.73
N LEU A 161 -4.36 -16.07 -4.95
CA LEU A 161 -4.85 -14.86 -5.63
C LEU A 161 -4.46 -13.61 -4.85
N THR A 162 -4.63 -13.61 -3.53
CA THR A 162 -4.25 -12.47 -2.68
C THR A 162 -2.73 -12.23 -2.72
N LEU A 163 -1.92 -13.29 -2.73
CA LEU A 163 -0.45 -13.18 -2.80
C LEU A 163 0.02 -12.59 -4.13
N ILE A 164 -0.57 -13.01 -5.25
CA ILE A 164 -0.28 -12.41 -6.58
C ILE A 164 -0.77 -10.96 -6.62
N GLY A 165 -1.89 -10.66 -5.94
CA GLY A 165 -2.36 -9.29 -5.71
C GLY A 165 -1.31 -8.46 -4.96
N ALA A 166 -0.75 -8.98 -3.86
CA ALA A 166 0.31 -8.33 -3.08
C ALA A 166 1.57 -8.03 -3.93
N LEU A 167 1.96 -8.97 -4.79
CA LEU A 167 3.04 -8.77 -5.75
C LEU A 167 2.73 -7.60 -6.71
N SER A 168 1.49 -7.52 -7.20
CA SER A 168 1.05 -6.43 -8.08
C SER A 168 1.10 -5.07 -7.38
N ILE A 169 0.68 -4.98 -6.11
CA ILE A 169 0.81 -3.78 -5.27
C ILE A 169 2.29 -3.44 -5.00
N ALA A 170 3.15 -4.44 -4.80
CA ALA A 170 4.58 -4.19 -4.65
C ALA A 170 5.19 -3.56 -5.91
N VAL A 171 4.81 -4.04 -7.10
CA VAL A 171 5.22 -3.45 -8.39
C VAL A 171 4.65 -2.04 -8.55
N GLU A 172 3.39 -1.83 -8.17
CA GLU A 172 2.75 -0.50 -8.16
C GLU A 172 3.59 0.52 -7.37
N ILE A 173 3.97 0.19 -6.14
CA ILE A 173 4.76 1.08 -5.27
C ILE A 173 6.10 1.42 -5.93
N ILE A 174 6.75 0.44 -6.56
CA ILE A 174 8.01 0.67 -7.29
C ILE A 174 7.80 1.57 -8.51
N LEU A 175 6.72 1.37 -9.27
CA LEU A 175 6.40 2.21 -10.44
C LEU A 175 6.06 3.64 -10.03
N ILE A 176 5.28 3.85 -8.98
CA ILE A 176 4.99 5.16 -8.41
C ILE A 176 6.31 5.89 -8.13
N SER A 177 7.20 5.25 -7.36
CA SER A 177 8.51 5.81 -7.03
C SER A 177 9.41 6.03 -8.25
N ARG A 178 9.33 5.18 -9.29
CA ARG A 178 10.10 5.33 -10.52
C ARG A 178 9.70 6.56 -11.32
N PHE A 179 8.40 6.86 -11.38
CA PHE A 179 7.90 8.04 -12.07
C PHE A 179 7.89 9.28 -11.17
N ALA A 180 8.02 9.12 -9.85
CA ALA A 180 8.04 10.21 -8.90
C ALA A 180 9.08 11.29 -9.26
N GLY A 181 8.67 12.56 -9.23
CA GLY A 181 9.50 13.70 -9.61
C GLY A 181 9.61 13.94 -11.13
N THR A 182 9.12 13.03 -11.97
CA THR A 182 9.16 13.17 -13.43
C THR A 182 7.81 13.46 -14.08
N VAL A 183 6.74 13.39 -13.28
CA VAL A 183 5.33 13.55 -13.67
C VAL A 183 4.58 14.33 -12.58
N ASP A 184 3.47 14.98 -12.95
CA ASP A 184 2.55 15.53 -11.95
C ASP A 184 1.77 14.40 -11.25
N SER A 185 1.84 14.37 -9.92
CA SER A 185 1.26 13.29 -9.12
C SER A 185 -0.26 13.27 -9.20
N ARG A 186 -0.91 14.44 -9.32
CA ARG A 186 -2.37 14.53 -9.39
C ARG A 186 -2.88 13.98 -10.71
N ARG A 187 -2.23 14.35 -11.82
CA ARG A 187 -2.58 13.85 -13.16
C ARG A 187 -2.43 12.34 -13.27
N VAL A 188 -1.29 11.81 -12.85
CA VAL A 188 -1.03 10.36 -12.85
C VAL A 188 -2.03 9.62 -11.96
N THR A 189 -2.40 10.19 -10.81
CA THR A 189 -3.43 9.60 -9.94
C THR A 189 -4.78 9.48 -10.64
N VAL A 190 -5.22 10.49 -11.38
CA VAL A 190 -6.48 10.41 -12.12
C VAL A 190 -6.42 9.32 -13.18
N VAL A 191 -5.34 9.27 -13.96
CA VAL A 191 -5.16 8.27 -15.02
C VAL A 191 -5.10 6.85 -14.44
N GLN A 192 -4.33 6.61 -13.38
CA GLN A 192 -4.21 5.26 -12.82
C GLN A 192 -5.54 4.75 -12.26
N LEU A 193 -6.30 5.61 -11.56
CA LEU A 193 -7.61 5.24 -11.01
C LEU A 193 -8.64 4.98 -12.13
N ALA A 194 -8.66 5.83 -13.16
CA ALA A 194 -9.54 5.65 -14.31
C ALA A 194 -9.18 4.38 -15.10
N CYS A 195 -7.89 4.11 -15.30
CA CYS A 195 -7.40 2.90 -15.94
C CYS A 195 -7.83 1.64 -15.16
N THR A 196 -7.66 1.63 -13.84
CA THR A 196 -8.12 0.53 -12.99
C THR A 196 -9.62 0.28 -13.13
N SER A 197 -10.42 1.33 -13.09
CA SER A 197 -11.87 1.23 -13.23
C SER A 197 -12.26 0.65 -14.60
N LEU A 198 -11.65 1.17 -15.66
CA LEU A 198 -11.91 0.71 -17.03
C LEU A 198 -11.53 -0.75 -17.22
N LEU A 199 -10.36 -1.17 -16.74
CA LEU A 199 -9.92 -2.57 -16.83
C LEU A 199 -10.85 -3.50 -16.06
N ALA A 200 -11.35 -3.08 -14.90
CA ALA A 200 -12.32 -3.86 -14.14
C ALA A 200 -13.66 -4.01 -14.88
N LEU A 201 -14.19 -2.92 -15.47
CA LEU A 201 -15.40 -2.97 -16.30
C LEU A 201 -15.22 -3.88 -17.52
N LEU A 202 -14.09 -3.75 -18.22
CA LEU A 202 -13.77 -4.57 -19.39
C LEU A 202 -13.51 -6.04 -19.04
N GLY A 203 -13.11 -6.33 -17.79
CA GLY A 203 -12.91 -7.68 -17.30
C GLY A 203 -14.21 -8.42 -16.96
N MET A 204 -15.31 -7.71 -16.63
CA MET A 204 -16.57 -8.35 -16.22
C MET A 204 -17.13 -9.36 -17.25
N PRO A 205 -17.18 -9.05 -18.56
CA PRO A 205 -17.65 -10.01 -19.56
C PRO A 205 -16.75 -11.26 -19.64
N MET A 206 -15.45 -11.12 -19.37
CA MET A 206 -14.50 -12.25 -19.43
C MET A 206 -14.71 -13.24 -18.28
N THR A 207 -15.25 -12.78 -17.15
CA THR A 207 -15.54 -13.60 -15.97
C THR A 207 -17.01 -14.03 -15.88
N GLY A 208 -17.84 -13.59 -16.83
CA GLY A 208 -19.29 -13.84 -16.81
C GLY A 208 -20.00 -13.16 -15.63
N GLU A 209 -19.40 -12.11 -15.06
CA GLU A 209 -19.96 -11.42 -13.89
C GLU A 209 -21.15 -10.55 -14.30
N PRO A 210 -22.37 -10.79 -13.77
CA PRO A 210 -23.53 -10.00 -14.11
C PRO A 210 -23.45 -8.62 -13.47
N ILE A 211 -24.14 -7.65 -14.07
CA ILE A 211 -24.39 -6.37 -13.41
C ILE A 211 -25.34 -6.62 -12.24
N PRO A 212 -24.98 -6.27 -10.99
CA PRO A 212 -25.83 -6.51 -9.84
C PRO A 212 -27.08 -5.61 -9.89
N SER A 213 -28.12 -6.00 -9.17
CA SER A 213 -29.27 -5.13 -8.92
C SER A 213 -28.84 -3.89 -8.13
N PHE A 214 -29.59 -2.80 -8.28
CA PHE A 214 -29.32 -1.58 -7.56
C PHE A 214 -29.39 -1.80 -6.04
N SER A 215 -28.40 -1.26 -5.32
CA SER A 215 -28.30 -1.41 -3.87
C SER A 215 -27.72 -0.14 -3.25
N TRP A 216 -28.46 0.48 -2.32
CA TRP A 216 -27.98 1.62 -1.54
C TRP A 216 -26.76 1.28 -0.69
N LEU A 217 -26.68 0.03 -0.21
CA LEU A 217 -25.51 -0.49 0.49
C LEU A 217 -24.27 -0.42 -0.40
N LEU A 218 -24.39 -0.91 -1.64
CA LEU A 218 -23.30 -0.91 -2.61
C LEU A 218 -22.87 0.51 -2.97
N VAL A 219 -23.84 1.41 -3.21
CA VAL A 219 -23.55 2.84 -3.47
C VAL A 219 -22.80 3.47 -2.31
N GLY A 220 -23.26 3.26 -1.07
CA GLY A 220 -22.64 3.82 0.13
C GLY A 220 -21.21 3.33 0.32
N ILE A 221 -20.98 2.01 0.25
CA ILE A 221 -19.65 1.42 0.43
C ILE A 221 -18.71 1.81 -0.72
N ALA A 222 -19.16 1.71 -1.97
CA ALA A 222 -18.32 2.07 -3.12
C ALA A 222 -17.94 3.56 -3.10
N THR A 223 -18.84 4.44 -2.63
CA THR A 223 -18.54 5.86 -2.46
C THR A 223 -17.51 6.11 -1.36
N ALA A 224 -17.72 5.53 -0.17
CA ALA A 224 -16.78 5.65 0.94
C ALA A 224 -15.39 5.08 0.58
N MET A 225 -15.35 3.92 -0.06
CA MET A 225 -14.11 3.29 -0.51
C MET A 225 -13.47 4.04 -1.69
N GLY A 226 -14.27 4.65 -2.57
CA GLY A 226 -13.77 5.51 -3.63
C GLY A 226 -13.09 6.76 -3.09
N LEU A 227 -13.71 7.42 -2.08
CA LEU A 227 -13.10 8.55 -1.37
C LEU A 227 -11.79 8.15 -0.68
N ALA A 228 -11.80 7.03 0.06
CA ALA A 228 -10.60 6.49 0.69
C ALA A 228 -9.50 6.20 -0.34
N SER A 229 -9.84 5.58 -1.47
CA SER A 229 -8.88 5.24 -2.52
C SER A 229 -8.29 6.48 -3.20
N ALA A 230 -9.11 7.51 -3.46
CA ALA A 230 -8.61 8.77 -4.00
C ALA A 230 -7.64 9.45 -3.03
N LEU A 231 -7.98 9.50 -1.74
CA LEU A 231 -7.14 10.07 -0.69
C LEU A 231 -5.81 9.33 -0.56
N ILE A 232 -5.86 7.99 -0.49
CA ILE A 232 -4.68 7.13 -0.38
C ILE A 232 -3.78 7.35 -1.60
N GLN A 233 -4.31 7.26 -2.82
CA GLN A 233 -3.49 7.33 -4.04
C GLN A 233 -2.94 8.72 -4.34
N LEU A 234 -3.68 9.79 -4.05
CA LEU A 234 -3.14 11.15 -4.14
C LEU A 234 -1.98 11.34 -3.15
N THR A 235 -2.14 10.82 -1.92
CA THR A 235 -1.12 10.90 -0.87
C THR A 235 0.12 10.08 -1.22
N MET A 236 -0.06 8.84 -1.66
CA MET A 236 1.05 7.94 -2.05
C MET A 236 1.86 8.52 -3.20
N ASN A 237 1.20 8.95 -4.29
CA ASN A 237 1.88 9.54 -5.45
C ASN A 237 2.61 10.87 -5.12
N TRP A 238 2.09 11.63 -4.16
CA TRP A 238 2.74 12.86 -3.70
C TRP A 238 3.91 12.56 -2.74
N ALA A 239 3.71 11.70 -1.74
CA ALA A 239 4.68 11.41 -0.69
C ALA A 239 5.91 10.67 -1.23
N GLN A 240 5.73 9.73 -2.17
CA GLN A 240 6.84 8.97 -2.77
C GLN A 240 7.77 9.82 -3.66
N LYS A 241 7.46 11.10 -3.89
CA LYS A 241 8.43 12.07 -4.46
C LYS A 241 9.63 12.32 -3.56
N SER A 242 9.45 12.18 -2.24
CA SER A 242 10.52 12.39 -1.25
C SER A 242 10.76 11.17 -0.36
N VAL A 243 9.85 10.20 -0.35
CA VAL A 243 9.96 8.95 0.43
C VAL A 243 10.30 7.81 -0.52
N SER A 244 11.41 7.11 -0.27
CA SER A 244 11.82 5.96 -1.08
C SER A 244 10.81 4.80 -0.97
N PRO A 245 10.66 3.93 -1.98
CA PRO A 245 9.67 2.87 -1.96
C PRO A 245 9.86 1.89 -0.79
N THR A 246 11.11 1.51 -0.47
CA THR A 246 11.40 0.68 0.73
C THR A 246 10.93 1.35 2.03
N ARG A 247 11.08 2.67 2.18
CA ARG A 247 10.60 3.38 3.38
C ARG A 247 9.08 3.45 3.42
N ALA A 248 8.46 3.73 2.27
CA ALA A 248 7.01 3.78 2.16
C ALA A 248 6.37 2.46 2.58
N THR A 249 6.94 1.31 2.17
CA THR A 249 6.38 0.00 2.55
C THR A 249 6.52 -0.33 4.03
N VAL A 250 7.62 0.07 4.66
CA VAL A 250 7.75 -0.09 6.11
C VAL A 250 6.70 0.76 6.84
N ILE A 251 6.39 1.96 6.36
CA ILE A 251 5.27 2.77 6.90
C ILE A 251 3.93 2.08 6.66
N TYR A 252 3.71 1.52 5.47
CA TYR A 252 2.46 0.83 5.15
C TYR A 252 2.22 -0.42 6.00
N ALA A 253 3.28 -1.04 6.53
CA ALA A 253 3.16 -2.10 7.53
C ALA A 253 2.41 -1.67 8.81
N GLY A 254 2.21 -0.37 9.04
CA GLY A 254 1.34 0.16 10.10
C GLY A 254 -0.16 -0.10 9.90
N GLU A 255 -0.60 -0.42 8.70
CA GLU A 255 -2.00 -0.76 8.37
C GLU A 255 -2.62 -1.83 9.29
N PRO A 256 -2.03 -3.04 9.45
CA PRO A 256 -2.58 -4.05 10.34
C PRO A 256 -2.49 -3.65 11.82
N VAL A 257 -1.55 -2.77 12.22
CA VAL A 257 -1.50 -2.23 13.59
C VAL A 257 -2.76 -1.41 13.89
N TRP A 258 -3.17 -0.56 12.95
CA TRP A 258 -4.40 0.21 13.07
C TRP A 258 -5.65 -0.67 13.06
N ALA A 259 -5.69 -1.70 12.21
CA ALA A 259 -6.78 -2.67 12.21
C ALA A 259 -6.91 -3.36 13.59
N GLY A 260 -5.79 -3.80 14.18
CA GLY A 260 -5.79 -4.39 15.53
C GLY A 260 -6.26 -3.42 16.62
N ILE A 261 -5.82 -2.15 16.58
CA ILE A 261 -6.27 -1.12 17.53
C ILE A 261 -7.79 -0.89 17.41
N ILE A 262 -8.31 -0.76 16.19
CA ILE A 262 -9.74 -0.57 15.94
C ILE A 262 -10.54 -1.78 16.44
N GLY A 263 -10.08 -3.01 16.14
CA GLY A 263 -10.71 -4.25 16.64
C GLY A 263 -10.76 -4.29 18.18
N ARG A 264 -9.68 -3.88 18.85
CA ARG A 264 -9.63 -3.81 20.32
C ARG A 264 -10.60 -2.80 20.92
N ILE A 265 -10.75 -1.64 20.28
CA ILE A 265 -11.72 -0.60 20.67
C ILE A 265 -13.15 -1.13 20.47
N ALA A 266 -13.38 -1.93 19.43
CA ALA A 266 -14.64 -2.61 19.18
C ALA A 266 -14.93 -3.79 20.15
N GLY A 267 -14.04 -4.06 21.10
CA GLY A 267 -14.21 -5.09 22.13
C GLY A 267 -13.55 -6.43 21.82
N GLU A 268 -12.85 -6.56 20.69
CA GLU A 268 -12.11 -7.78 20.36
C GLU A 268 -10.89 -7.95 21.30
N ARG A 269 -10.59 -9.19 21.67
CA ARG A 269 -9.40 -9.49 22.47
C ARG A 269 -8.18 -9.49 21.56
N LEU A 270 -7.27 -8.53 21.78
CA LEU A 270 -5.92 -8.59 21.20
C LEU A 270 -5.05 -9.52 22.06
N PRO A 271 -4.55 -10.65 21.52
CA PRO A 271 -3.59 -11.47 22.24
C PRO A 271 -2.29 -10.69 22.51
N GLY A 272 -1.56 -11.01 23.59
CA GLY A 272 -0.30 -10.33 23.93
C GLY A 272 0.75 -10.38 22.81
N LEU A 273 0.74 -11.46 22.03
CA LEU A 273 1.55 -11.61 20.80
C LEU A 273 1.24 -10.54 19.75
N ALA A 274 -0.02 -10.12 19.64
CA ALA A 274 -0.44 -9.07 18.71
C ALA A 274 0.12 -7.70 19.11
N LEU A 275 0.20 -7.40 20.42
CA LEU A 275 0.84 -6.18 20.91
C LEU A 275 2.34 -6.14 20.62
N LEU A 276 3.03 -7.27 20.83
CA LEU A 276 4.44 -7.41 20.46
C LEU A 276 4.63 -7.25 18.94
N GLY A 277 3.74 -7.83 18.14
CA GLY A 277 3.74 -7.69 16.69
C GLY A 277 3.63 -6.23 16.23
N GLY A 278 2.67 -5.49 16.80
CA GLY A 278 2.53 -4.06 16.55
C GLY A 278 3.75 -3.24 16.97
N ALA A 279 4.35 -3.56 18.12
CA ALA A 279 5.58 -2.91 18.58
C ALA A 279 6.77 -3.14 17.64
N LEU A 280 6.92 -4.36 17.10
CA LEU A 280 7.96 -4.69 16.12
C LEU A 280 7.77 -3.97 14.79
N ILE A 281 6.53 -3.79 14.33
CA ILE A 281 6.23 -2.99 13.13
C ILE A 281 6.67 -1.53 13.33
N VAL A 282 6.27 -0.91 14.45
CA VAL A 282 6.65 0.47 14.78
C VAL A 282 8.17 0.59 14.91
N ALA A 283 8.82 -0.36 15.57
CA ALA A 283 10.28 -0.41 15.66
C ALA A 283 10.92 -0.57 14.27
N GLY A 284 10.34 -1.37 13.39
CA GLY A 284 10.78 -1.55 12.01
C GLY A 284 10.80 -0.23 11.23
N VAL A 285 9.74 0.58 11.37
CA VAL A 285 9.67 1.95 10.81
C VAL A 285 10.84 2.78 11.31
N ILE A 286 10.99 2.90 12.64
CA ILE A 286 12.02 3.75 13.27
C ILE A 286 13.43 3.29 12.87
N VAL A 287 13.70 1.98 12.89
CA VAL A 287 15.01 1.42 12.54
C VAL A 287 15.33 1.63 11.07
N SER A 288 14.34 1.51 10.18
CA SER A 288 14.53 1.76 8.74
C SER A 288 14.95 3.21 8.42
N GLU A 289 14.69 4.15 9.34
CA GLU A 289 15.10 5.56 9.22
C GLU A 289 16.53 5.82 9.67
N LEU A 290 17.11 4.95 10.50
CA LEU A 290 18.45 5.15 11.04
C LEU A 290 19.49 5.12 9.92
N LYS A 291 20.12 6.27 9.67
CA LYS A 291 21.25 6.36 8.76
C LYS A 291 22.53 6.13 9.56
N PHE A 292 23.02 4.90 9.58
CA PHE A 292 24.42 4.69 9.96
C PHE A 292 25.31 5.22 8.84
N ARG A 293 26.02 6.34 9.10
CA ARG A 293 27.19 6.69 8.29
C ARG A 293 28.21 5.58 8.54
N VAL A 294 28.27 4.61 7.63
CA VAL A 294 29.47 3.77 7.51
C VAL A 294 30.61 4.75 7.27
N ARG A 295 31.45 4.91 8.29
CA ARG A 295 32.70 5.65 8.19
C ARG A 295 33.51 4.90 7.13
N ARG A 296 33.39 5.31 5.87
CA ARG A 296 34.27 4.84 4.79
C ARG A 296 35.65 5.22 5.28
N GLY A 297 36.40 4.24 5.77
CA GLY A 297 37.78 4.46 6.19
C GLY A 297 38.47 5.19 5.06
N ARG A 298 39.02 6.37 5.36
CA ARG A 298 40.10 6.93 4.53
C ARG A 298 41.09 5.78 4.37
N ARG A 299 41.15 5.16 3.18
CA ARG A 299 42.42 4.61 2.72
C ARG A 299 43.30 5.84 2.58
N ALA A 300 44.10 6.08 3.61
CA ALA A 300 45.26 6.94 3.51
C ALA A 300 46.08 6.42 2.32
N LYS A 301 46.57 7.36 1.52
CA LYS A 301 47.69 7.16 0.62
C LYS A 301 48.80 6.44 1.39
N ASP A 302 49.39 5.45 0.76
CA ASP A 302 50.81 5.45 0.45
C ASP A 302 50.96 4.95 -0.99
#